data_AF-A0A6N9I4P3-F1
#
_entry.id   AF-A0A6N9I4P3-F1
#
_cell.length_a   1.000
_cell.length_b   1.000
_cell.length_c   1.000
_cell.angle_alpha   90.00
_cell.angle_beta   90.00
_cell.angle_gamma   90.00
#
_symmetry.space_group_name_H-M   'P 1'
#
loop_
_entity.id
_entity.type
_entity.pdbx_description
1 polymer ?
#
loop_
_entity_poly.entity_id
_entity_poly.type
_entity_poly.pdbx_seq_one_letter_code
_entity_poly.pdbx_strand_id
1 'polypeptide(L)' 'MDDDYAAKLEQLKNGEIEELKVTPEHFMKFQTALMNVPYRQRIVGQADRGGEITYHYQED' A
#
# COMPACT_ATOMS: atom_id res chain seq x y z
N MET A 1 -18.74 2.50 2.77
CA MET A 1 -17.73 1.71 3.47
C MET A 1 -16.44 2.01 2.75
N ASP A 2 -15.74 3.01 3.27
CA ASP A 2 -14.48 3.51 2.78
C ASP A 2 -13.44 2.39 2.82
N ASP A 3 -12.82 2.09 1.68
CA ASP A 3 -11.61 1.28 1.62
C ASP A 3 -10.50 2.01 2.41
N ASP A 4 -10.40 1.71 3.70
CA ASP A 4 -9.47 2.35 4.61
C ASP A 4 -8.05 1.82 4.35
N TYR A 5 -7.42 2.35 3.31
CA TYR A 5 -6.03 2.03 2.95
C TYR A 5 -5.05 2.42 4.06
N ALA A 6 -5.42 3.35 4.94
CA ALA A 6 -4.64 3.66 6.13
C ALA A 6 -4.52 2.43 7.05
N ALA A 7 -5.63 1.76 7.35
CA ALA A 7 -5.61 0.53 8.14
C ALA A 7 -4.82 -0.59 7.46
N LYS A 8 -4.92 -0.72 6.12
CA LYS A 8 -4.12 -1.71 5.37
C LYS A 8 -2.63 -1.39 5.37
N LEU A 9 -2.25 -0.11 5.29
CA LEU A 9 -0.86 0.34 5.41
C LEU A 9 -0.30 0.06 6.81
N GLU A 10 -1.11 0.24 7.85
CA GLU A 10 -0.73 -0.13 9.21
C GLU A 10 -0.54 -1.64 9.36
N GLN A 11 -1.45 -2.45 8.80
CA GLN A 11 -1.29 -3.91 8.75
C GLN A 11 -0.02 -4.33 8.01
N LEU A 12 0.26 -3.72 6.85
CA LEU A 12 1.48 -4.00 6.07
C LEU A 12 2.74 -3.64 6.86
N LYS A 13 2.70 -2.52 7.59
CA LYS A 13 3.79 -2.08 8.47
C LYS A 13 3.94 -2.98 9.70
N ASN A 14 2.84 -3.47 10.27
CA ASN A 14 2.85 -4.35 11.44
C ASN A 14 3.23 -5.80 11.09
N GLY A 15 3.39 -6.12 9.80
CA GLY A 15 3.59 -7.49 9.33
C GLY A 15 2.34 -8.35 9.41
N GLU A 16 1.15 -7.76 9.53
CA GLU A 16 -0.13 -8.49 9.46
C GLU A 16 -0.42 -8.94 8.03
N ILE A 17 0.02 -8.16 7.04
CA ILE A 17 0.01 -8.54 5.63
C ILE A 17 1.42 -8.37 5.04
N GLU A 18 1.85 -9.34 4.24
CA GLU A 18 3.17 -9.31 3.59
C GLU A 18 3.16 -8.45 2.33
N GLU A 19 2.06 -8.50 1.59
CA GLU A 19 1.87 -7.77 0.34
C GLU A 19 0.44 -7.20 0.22
N LEU A 20 0.33 -6.03 -0.39
CA LEU A 20 -0.91 -5.31 -0.65
C LEU A 20 -1.03 -5.04 -2.14
N LYS A 21 -1.96 -5.74 -2.80
CA LYS A 21 -2.30 -5.47 -4.20
C LYS A 21 -3.27 -4.29 -4.29
N VAL A 22 -2.87 -3.28 -5.05
CA VAL A 22 -3.64 -2.07 -5.29
C VAL A 22 -3.85 -1.93 -6.79
N THR A 23 -5.13 -1.87 -7.19
CA THR A 23 -5.51 -1.61 -8.57
C THR A 23 -5.47 -0.10 -8.86
N PRO A 24 -5.41 0.34 -10.13
CA PRO A 24 -5.31 1.76 -10.45
C PRO A 24 -6.55 2.56 -10.01
N GLU A 25 -7.71 1.93 -9.95
CA GLU A 25 -8.96 2.52 -9.44
C GLU A 25 -8.88 2.90 -7.97
N HIS A 26 -8.08 2.15 -7.21
CA HIS A 26 -7.86 2.37 -5.79
C HIS A 26 -6.57 3.12 -5.46
N PHE A 27 -5.67 3.27 -6.44
CA PHE A 27 -4.39 3.96 -6.26
C PHE A 27 -4.55 5.38 -5.72
N MET A 28 -5.56 6.14 -6.17
CA MET A 28 -5.81 7.49 -5.66
C MET A 28 -6.13 7.52 -4.15
N LYS A 29 -6.92 6.55 -3.67
CA LYS A 29 -7.21 6.40 -2.23
C LYS A 29 -5.96 5.96 -1.47
N PHE A 30 -5.23 4.99 -2.00
CA PHE A 30 -4.00 4.48 -1.42
C PHE A 30 -2.92 5.57 -1.32
N GLN A 31 -2.69 6.33 -2.39
CA GLN A 31 -1.72 7.42 -2.43
C GLN A 31 -2.04 8.48 -1.38
N THR A 32 -3.32 8.79 -1.17
CA THR A 32 -3.75 9.75 -0.13
C THR A 32 -3.40 9.23 1.27
N ALA A 33 -3.68 7.97 1.57
CA ALA A 33 -3.28 7.35 2.84
C ALA A 33 -1.75 7.29 2.98
N LEU A 34 -1.05 6.90 1.91
CA LEU A 34 0.40 6.82 1.85
C LEU A 34 1.06 8.19 2.08
N MET A 35 0.47 9.26 1.56
CA MET A 35 0.98 10.63 1.76
C MET A 35 0.87 11.10 3.20
N ASN A 36 -0.08 10.54 3.97
CA ASN A 36 -0.27 10.85 5.39
C ASN A 36 0.62 10.03 6.32
N VAL A 37 1.29 8.97 5.84
CA VAL A 37 2.15 8.14 6.70
C VAL A 37 3.64 8.49 6.56
N PRO A 38 4.38 8.59 7.68
CA PRO A 38 5.79 8.95 7.66
C PRO A 38 6.70 7.84 7.09
N TYR A 39 6.24 6.59 7.14
CA TYR A 39 6.96 5.40 6.68
C TYR A 39 6.75 5.08 5.20
N ARG A 40 6.12 5.98 4.44
CA ARG A 40 5.87 5.82 3.00
C ARG A 40 7.10 5.50 2.16
N GLN A 41 8.28 5.92 2.61
CA GLN A 41 9.55 5.65 1.92
C GLN A 41 9.95 4.17 1.95
N ARG A 42 9.40 3.39 2.90
CA ARG A 42 9.62 1.95 3.02
C ARG A 42 8.58 1.12 2.26
N ILE A 43 7.58 1.77 1.67
CA ILE A 43 6.52 1.11 0.92
C ILE A 43 6.99 1.00 -0.53
N VAL A 44 7.36 -0.21 -0.95
CA VAL A 44 7.87 -0.48 -2.30
C VAL A 44 6.75 -1.07 -3.14
N GLY A 45 6.40 -0.38 -4.22
CA GLY A 45 5.40 -0.84 -5.18
C GLY A 45 6.05 -1.50 -6.39
N GLN A 46 5.66 -2.73 -6.68
CA GLN A 46 6.01 -3.45 -7.90
C GLN A 46 4.80 -3.46 -8.84
N ALA A 47 4.95 -2.84 -10.01
CA ALA A 47 3.90 -2.86 -11.04
C ALA A 47 3.92 -4.20 -11.79
N ASP A 48 2.77 -4.88 -11.82
CA ASP A 48 2.58 -6.14 -12.50
C ASP A 48 2.05 -5.95 -13.94
N ARG A 49 2.22 -6.98 -14.78
CA ARG A 49 1.71 -7.03 -16.16
C ARG A 49 0.18 -7.25 -16.16
N GLY A 50 -0.53 -6.24 -15.68
CA GLY A 50 -2.00 -6.21 -15.59
C GLY A 50 -2.57 -4.84 -15.17
N GLY A 51 -1.69 -3.86 -14.91
CA GLY A 51 -2.09 -2.56 -14.36
C GLY A 51 -2.27 -2.57 -12.84
N GLU A 52 -2.09 -3.72 -12.21
CA GLU A 52 -2.09 -3.89 -10.75
C GLU A 52 -0.69 -3.57 -10.19
N ILE A 53 -0.65 -3.03 -8.98
CA ILE A 53 0.60 -2.71 -8.28
C ILE A 53 0.61 -3.46 -6.95
N THR A 54 1.61 -4.32 -6.76
CA THR A 54 1.83 -5.06 -5.53
C THR A 54 2.77 -4.26 -4.62
N TYR A 55 2.26 -3.77 -3.50
CA TYR A 55 3.02 -3.05 -2.50
C TYR A 55 3.49 -3.97 -1.39
N HIS A 56 4.75 -3.87 -0.98
CA HIS A 56 5.27 -4.54 0.21
C HIS A 56 6.00 -3.52 1.09
N TYR A 57 6.03 -3.80 2.40
CA TYR A 57 6.78 -2.99 3.35
C TYR A 57 8.19 -3.57 3.46
N GLN A 58 9.18 -2.78 3.08
CA GLN A 58 10.58 -3.16 3.19
C GLN A 58 11.08 -2.78 4.59
N GLU A 59 11.16 -3.77 5.48
CA GLU A 59 11.91 -3.67 6.74
C GLU A 59 13.35 -4.09 6.47
N ASP A 60 14.27 -3.12 6.57
CA ASP A 60 15.72 -3.35 6.61
C ASP A 60 16.14 -3.80 8.02
#